data_AF-A0A5B8N0R0-F1
#
_entry.id   AF-A0A5B8N0R0-F1
#
_cell.length_a   1.000
_cell.length_b   1.000
_cell.length_c   1.000
_cell.angle_alpha   90.00
_cell.angle_beta   90.00
_cell.angle_gamma   90.00
#
_symmetry.space_group_name_H-M   'P 1'
#
loop_
_entity.id
_entity.type
_entity.pdbx_description
1 polymer ?
#
loop_
_entity_poly.entity_id
_entity_poly.type
_entity_poly.pdbx_seq_one_letter_code
_entity_poly.pdbx_strand_id
1 'polypeptide(L)'
;MEMMMMRLQWGGRSVLLTRMYLRTLSTTLALLAVVPAVAQVIDPEKHIQKYGYHETETGRTGVRTFKHNGQASPATMAALKKAIAELPKEASVRSTCNSIISNDKERLAEEQRLAKQPITINVSLADFGSTDATIACALKVKRNKKVSTELLYIKLGGEGVYYVTVEPD
;
A
#
# COMPACT_ATOMS: atom_id res chain seq x y z
N MET A 1 -60.33 52.49 -54.98
CA MET A 1 -59.31 53.51 -54.66
C MET A 1 -58.00 52.78 -54.54
N GLU A 2 -57.11 53.08 -55.48
CA GLU A 2 -55.78 52.48 -55.65
C GLU A 2 -54.89 52.69 -54.42
N MET A 3 -54.00 51.74 -54.12
CA MET A 3 -52.54 51.97 -54.27
C MET A 3 -51.70 50.77 -53.81
N MET A 4 -50.87 50.30 -54.77
CA MET A 4 -49.43 50.01 -54.69
C MET A 4 -48.92 49.15 -53.51
N MET A 5 -48.51 47.90 -53.78
CA MET A 5 -47.14 47.52 -54.18
C MET A 5 -46.05 47.83 -53.16
N MET A 6 -45.44 46.78 -52.61
CA MET A 6 -43.99 46.59 -52.74
C MET A 6 -43.58 45.14 -52.46
N ARG A 7 -43.07 44.47 -53.48
CA ARG A 7 -42.23 43.27 -53.38
C ARG A 7 -40.80 43.71 -53.07
N LEU A 8 -40.12 42.96 -52.21
CA LEU A 8 -38.66 42.86 -52.22
C LEU A 8 -38.27 41.38 -52.05
N GLN A 9 -37.84 40.80 -53.17
CA GLN A 9 -36.96 39.65 -53.23
C GLN A 9 -35.62 40.00 -52.55
N TRP A 10 -34.90 39.00 -52.03
CA TRP A 10 -33.57 38.57 -52.51
C TRP A 10 -32.87 37.65 -51.48
N GLY A 11 -32.16 36.63 -52.00
CA GLY A 11 -31.05 35.93 -51.33
C GLY A 11 -31.46 34.84 -50.35
N GLY A 12 -31.35 33.54 -50.61
CA GLY A 12 -30.32 32.85 -51.39
C GLY A 12 -29.15 32.47 -50.49
N ARG A 13 -28.98 31.15 -50.27
CA ARG A 13 -27.75 30.47 -49.83
C ARG A 13 -27.26 30.87 -48.43
N SER A 14 -27.24 30.00 -47.43
CA SER A 14 -26.19 28.98 -47.36
C SER A 14 -26.49 27.99 -46.24
N VAL A 15 -27.00 26.82 -46.62
CA VAL A 15 -26.76 25.58 -45.89
C VAL A 15 -25.27 25.32 -45.97
N LEU A 16 -24.48 25.60 -44.93
CA LEU A 16 -23.13 25.06 -44.68
C LEU A 16 -22.40 25.87 -43.58
N LEU A 17 -22.88 25.83 -42.34
CA LEU A 17 -22.05 26.20 -41.18
C LEU A 17 -22.33 25.29 -39.98
N THR A 18 -22.57 24.01 -40.25
CA THR A 18 -22.80 22.96 -39.25
C THR A 18 -21.53 22.20 -38.87
N ARG A 19 -20.32 22.71 -39.15
CA ARG A 19 -19.06 21.97 -38.89
C ARG A 19 -17.83 22.88 -38.74
N MET A 20 -17.81 23.83 -37.81
CA MET A 20 -16.57 24.60 -37.61
C MET A 20 -16.33 25.17 -36.22
N TYR A 21 -16.74 24.48 -35.14
CA TYR A 21 -16.33 24.82 -33.77
C TYR A 21 -16.07 23.59 -32.89
N LEU A 22 -15.67 22.47 -33.49
CA LEU A 22 -15.50 21.20 -32.76
C LEU A 22 -14.18 20.50 -33.09
N ARG A 23 -13.07 21.23 -33.31
CA ARG A 23 -11.77 20.61 -33.64
C ARG A 23 -10.53 21.29 -33.06
N THR A 24 -10.65 22.12 -32.02
CA THR A 24 -9.50 22.79 -31.39
C THR A 24 -9.53 22.70 -29.86
N LEU A 25 -9.95 21.56 -29.31
CA LEU A 25 -9.99 21.31 -27.86
C LEU A 25 -9.54 19.89 -27.48
N SER A 26 -8.76 19.21 -28.33
CA SER A 26 -8.37 17.80 -28.14
C SER A 26 -6.87 17.51 -28.28
N THR A 27 -6.00 18.43 -27.87
CA THR A 27 -4.54 18.17 -27.89
C THR A 27 -3.78 18.63 -26.65
N THR A 28 -4.45 19.04 -25.57
CA THR A 28 -3.77 19.52 -24.33
C THR A 28 -4.20 18.81 -23.04
N LEU A 29 -4.91 17.68 -23.14
CA LEU A 29 -5.34 16.90 -21.97
C LEU A 29 -4.77 15.47 -21.97
N ALA A 30 -3.49 15.31 -22.33
CA ALA A 30 -2.76 14.04 -22.25
C ALA A 30 -1.52 14.12 -21.33
N LEU A 31 -1.34 15.22 -20.59
CA LEU A 31 -0.18 15.43 -19.70
C LEU A 31 -0.48 15.26 -18.20
N LEU A 32 -1.71 14.91 -17.82
CA LEU A 32 -2.12 14.76 -16.42
C LEU A 32 -2.74 13.37 -16.22
N ALA A 33 -1.89 12.37 -15.98
CA ALA A 33 -2.17 11.22 -15.11
C ALA A 33 -1.12 10.09 -15.26
N VAL A 34 0.17 10.41 -15.40
CA VAL A 34 1.18 9.49 -14.88
C VAL A 34 1.40 9.91 -13.43
N VAL A 35 0.39 9.66 -12.59
CA VAL A 35 0.62 9.66 -11.14
C VAL A 35 1.50 8.43 -10.92
N PRO A 36 2.76 8.58 -10.47
CA PRO A 36 3.49 7.41 -10.04
C PRO A 36 2.60 6.75 -8.99
N ALA A 37 2.25 5.48 -9.18
CA ALA A 37 1.59 4.70 -8.15
C ALA A 37 2.55 4.72 -6.96
N VAL A 38 2.37 5.70 -6.08
CA VAL A 38 3.11 5.80 -4.83
C VAL A 38 2.81 4.49 -4.16
N ALA A 39 3.83 3.68 -3.94
CA ALA A 39 3.68 2.39 -3.30
C ALA A 39 3.02 2.67 -1.95
N GLN A 40 1.73 2.41 -1.84
CA GLN A 40 1.00 2.72 -0.63
C GLN A 40 1.43 1.71 0.43
N VAL A 41 1.69 2.21 1.63
CA VAL A 41 1.86 1.37 2.80
C VAL A 41 0.64 0.50 2.96
N ILE A 42 0.85 -0.77 3.27
CA ILE A 42 -0.25 -1.72 3.45
C ILE A 42 -1.01 -1.36 4.73
N ASP A 43 -2.30 -1.07 4.61
CA ASP A 43 -3.23 -1.02 5.75
C ASP A 43 -3.59 -2.46 6.16
N PRO A 44 -3.10 -2.97 7.31
CA PRO A 44 -3.27 -4.37 7.69
C PRO A 44 -4.72 -4.81 7.85
N GLU A 45 -5.56 -3.92 8.37
CA GLU A 45 -6.97 -4.20 8.61
C GLU A 45 -7.72 -4.35 7.29
N LYS A 46 -7.55 -3.38 6.38
CA LYS A 46 -8.17 -3.45 5.04
C LYS A 46 -7.64 -4.65 4.25
N HIS A 47 -6.36 -4.95 4.39
CA HIS A 47 -5.74 -6.11 3.74
C HIS A 47 -6.36 -7.41 4.22
N ILE A 48 -6.45 -7.62 5.54
CA ILE A 48 -7.06 -8.81 6.13
C ILE A 48 -8.56 -8.91 5.80
N GLN A 49 -9.29 -7.80 5.78
CA GLN A 49 -10.70 -7.80 5.35
C GLN A 49 -10.86 -8.26 3.90
N LYS A 50 -9.89 -7.96 3.03
CA LYS A 50 -9.92 -8.33 1.61
C LYS A 50 -9.44 -9.76 1.35
N TYR A 51 -8.37 -10.19 2.01
CA TYR A 51 -7.66 -11.45 1.69
C TYR A 51 -7.80 -12.53 2.77
N GLY A 52 -8.47 -12.23 3.88
CA GLY A 52 -8.59 -13.12 5.04
C GLY A 52 -7.35 -13.12 5.93
N TYR A 53 -7.47 -13.75 7.09
CA TYR A 53 -6.36 -14.01 8.01
C TYR A 53 -6.04 -15.50 8.06
N HIS A 54 -4.78 -15.83 8.39
CA HIS A 54 -4.31 -17.20 8.56
C HIS A 54 -4.36 -17.64 10.02
N GLU A 55 -4.15 -16.72 10.95
CA GLU A 55 -4.13 -17.00 12.39
C GLU A 55 -5.00 -16.00 13.14
N THR A 56 -5.73 -16.50 14.14
CA THR A 56 -6.29 -15.68 15.21
C THR A 56 -5.78 -16.14 16.55
N GLU A 57 -5.23 -15.23 17.34
CA GLU A 57 -4.85 -15.49 18.72
C GLU A 57 -5.63 -14.55 19.63
N THR A 58 -6.19 -15.05 20.73
CA THR A 58 -6.73 -14.18 21.78
C THR A 58 -5.67 -14.06 22.85
N GLY A 59 -5.08 -12.87 22.96
CA GLY A 59 -4.08 -12.61 23.99
C GLY A 59 -4.66 -12.73 25.40
N ARG A 60 -3.80 -12.80 26.42
CA ARG A 60 -4.21 -12.83 27.84
C ARG A 60 -5.10 -11.66 28.26
N THR A 61 -5.05 -10.56 27.51
CA THR A 61 -5.84 -9.35 27.70
C THR A 61 -7.23 -9.40 27.03
N GLY A 62 -7.59 -10.51 26.39
CA GLY A 62 -8.83 -10.65 25.61
C GLY A 62 -8.77 -9.97 24.24
N VAL A 63 -7.67 -9.28 23.91
CA VAL A 63 -7.49 -8.64 22.60
C VAL A 63 -7.21 -9.71 21.55
N ARG A 64 -7.99 -9.68 20.47
CA ARG A 64 -7.80 -10.58 19.32
C ARG A 64 -6.67 -10.06 18.44
N THR A 65 -5.88 -10.99 17.93
CA THR A 65 -4.81 -10.74 16.98
C THR A 65 -5.16 -11.43 15.68
N PHE A 66 -5.14 -10.72 14.56
CA PHE A 66 -5.38 -11.25 13.23
C PHE A 66 -4.09 -11.14 12.42
N LYS A 67 -3.64 -12.25 11.81
CA LYS A 67 -2.38 -12.26 11.05
C LYS A 67 -2.57 -12.72 9.62
N HIS A 68 -1.90 -12.08 8.67
CA HIS A 68 -1.80 -12.52 7.29
C HIS A 68 -0.33 -12.54 6.86
N ASN A 69 0.11 -13.63 6.24
CA ASN A 69 1.44 -13.77 5.68
C ASN A 69 1.32 -13.81 4.15
N GLY A 70 1.99 -12.90 3.48
CA GLY A 70 2.04 -12.81 2.03
C GLY A 70 3.47 -12.94 1.50
N GLN A 71 3.57 -13.30 0.23
CA GLN A 71 4.81 -13.26 -0.52
C GLN A 71 4.69 -12.18 -1.61
N ALA A 72 5.81 -11.54 -1.94
CA ALA A 72 5.83 -10.50 -2.96
C ALA A 72 7.07 -10.59 -3.87
N SER A 73 6.84 -10.28 -5.15
CA SER A 73 7.89 -10.19 -6.15
C SER A 73 8.99 -9.18 -5.74
N PRO A 74 10.23 -9.33 -6.26
CA PRO A 74 11.32 -8.40 -5.96
C PRO A 74 10.99 -6.93 -6.25
N ALA A 75 10.24 -6.65 -7.32
CA ALA A 75 9.80 -5.30 -7.69
C ALA A 75 8.84 -4.72 -6.66
N THR A 76 7.85 -5.51 -6.25
CA THR A 76 6.89 -5.14 -5.18
C THR A 76 7.62 -4.90 -3.85
N MET A 77 8.54 -5.79 -3.49
CA MET A 77 9.35 -5.65 -2.28
C MET A 77 10.19 -4.37 -2.28
N ALA A 78 10.81 -4.00 -3.41
CA ALA A 78 11.56 -2.76 -3.52
C ALA A 78 10.66 -1.53 -3.37
N ALA A 79 9.48 -1.55 -3.99
CA ALA A 79 8.49 -0.48 -3.90
C ALA A 79 8.00 -0.27 -2.46
N LEU A 80 7.65 -1.35 -1.75
CA LEU A 80 7.21 -1.31 -0.36
C LEU A 80 8.33 -0.84 0.60
N LYS A 81 9.57 -1.28 0.39
CA LYS A 81 10.73 -0.78 1.18
C LYS A 81 10.90 0.73 1.01
N LYS A 82 10.78 1.22 -0.24
CA LYS A 82 10.85 2.65 -0.52
C LYS A 82 9.74 3.42 0.19
N ALA A 83 8.52 2.90 0.18
CA ALA A 83 7.40 3.48 0.90
C ALA A 83 7.68 3.61 2.40
N ILE A 84 8.21 2.55 3.04
CA ILE A 84 8.58 2.60 4.46
C ILE A 84 9.67 3.64 4.72
N ALA A 85 10.66 3.77 3.83
CA ALA A 85 11.74 4.74 3.98
C ALA A 85 11.24 6.19 4.02
N GLU A 86 10.15 6.49 3.31
CA GLU A 86 9.54 7.82 3.22
C GLU A 86 8.62 8.15 4.41
N LEU A 87 8.31 7.19 5.28
CA LEU A 87 7.43 7.41 6.43
C LEU A 87 8.07 8.25 7.55
N PRO A 88 7.27 9.02 8.31
CA PRO A 88 7.67 9.61 9.57
C PRO A 88 8.34 8.60 10.52
N LYS A 89 9.47 9.02 11.10
CA LYS A 89 10.34 8.17 11.94
C LYS A 89 10.20 8.55 13.41
N GLU A 90 9.12 8.10 14.04
CA GLU A 90 8.89 8.37 15.46
C GLU A 90 9.68 7.42 16.38
N ALA A 91 10.19 7.93 17.50
CA ALA A 91 10.97 7.13 18.44
C ALA A 91 10.15 6.01 19.11
N SER A 92 8.87 6.28 19.40
CA SER A 92 7.89 5.32 19.90
C SER A 92 7.75 4.13 18.94
N VAL A 93 7.62 4.41 17.64
CA VAL A 93 7.47 3.40 16.58
C VAL A 93 8.71 2.51 16.48
N ARG A 94 9.91 3.10 16.57
CA ARG A 94 11.16 2.32 16.64
C ARG A 94 11.15 1.37 17.83
N SER A 95 10.74 1.84 19.00
CA SER A 95 10.65 1.02 20.21
C SER A 95 9.67 -0.14 20.03
N THR A 96 8.52 0.11 19.41
CA THR A 96 7.53 -0.92 19.09
C THR A 96 8.13 -1.98 18.15
N CYS A 97 8.73 -1.56 17.03
CA CYS A 97 9.38 -2.49 16.10
C CYS A 97 10.46 -3.34 16.78
N ASN A 98 11.29 -2.73 17.64
CA ASN A 98 12.32 -3.46 18.39
C ASN A 98 11.73 -4.45 19.41
N SER A 99 10.63 -4.10 20.07
CA SER A 99 9.96 -4.99 21.03
C SER A 99 9.40 -6.23 20.33
N ILE A 100 8.84 -6.06 19.13
CA ILE A 100 8.37 -7.18 18.32
C ILE A 100 9.52 -8.08 17.90
N ILE A 101 10.64 -7.51 17.46
CA ILE A 101 11.85 -8.27 17.13
C ILE A 101 12.32 -9.09 18.35
N SER A 102 12.30 -8.51 19.55
CA SER A 102 12.68 -9.23 20.78
C SER A 102 11.75 -10.41 21.05
N ASN A 103 10.44 -10.21 20.95
CA ASN A 103 9.46 -11.29 21.13
C ASN A 103 9.63 -12.41 20.09
N ASP A 104 9.87 -12.05 18.83
CA ASP A 104 10.15 -13.02 17.78
C ASP A 104 11.46 -13.75 18.02
N LYS A 105 12.52 -13.08 18.50
CA LYS A 105 13.78 -13.73 18.86
C LYS A 105 13.59 -14.77 19.98
N GLU A 106 12.78 -14.48 20.98
CA GLU A 106 12.49 -15.43 22.05
C GLU A 106 11.75 -16.66 21.53
N ARG A 107 10.71 -16.46 20.70
CA ARG A 107 10.00 -17.56 20.03
C ARG A 107 10.94 -18.39 19.16
N LEU A 108 11.74 -17.73 18.32
CA LEU A 108 12.67 -18.40 17.41
C LEU A 108 13.79 -19.11 18.17
N ALA A 109 14.26 -18.60 19.30
CA ALA A 109 15.24 -19.28 20.16
C ALA A 109 14.65 -20.55 20.78
N GLU A 110 13.38 -20.54 21.17
CA GLU A 110 12.70 -21.73 21.67
C GLU A 110 12.48 -22.77 20.56
N GLU A 111 12.08 -22.33 19.36
CA GLU A 111 11.99 -23.20 18.18
C GLU A 111 13.35 -23.83 17.82
N GLN A 112 14.45 -23.07 17.93
CA GLN A 112 15.81 -23.59 17.74
C GLN A 112 16.20 -24.60 18.82
N ARG A 113 15.77 -24.40 20.06
CA ARG A 113 16.01 -25.35 21.16
C ARG A 113 15.27 -26.67 20.93
N LEU A 114 14.05 -26.60 20.37
CA LEU A 114 13.20 -27.76 20.10
C LEU A 114 13.57 -28.47 18.78
N ALA A 115 14.01 -27.71 17.77
CA ALA A 115 14.50 -28.24 16.52
C ALA A 115 15.89 -28.83 16.72
N LYS A 116 16.03 -30.16 16.54
CA LYS A 116 17.32 -30.86 16.65
C LYS A 116 18.37 -30.46 15.59
N GLN A 117 18.11 -29.41 14.81
CA GLN A 117 19.04 -28.85 13.82
C GLN A 117 19.45 -27.42 14.22
N PRO A 118 20.73 -27.06 14.08
CA PRO A 118 21.22 -25.73 14.42
C PRO A 118 20.79 -24.71 13.36
N ILE A 119 19.54 -24.26 13.43
CA ILE A 119 19.08 -23.12 12.64
C ILE A 119 19.50 -21.86 13.40
N THR A 120 20.32 -20.99 12.81
CA THR A 120 20.58 -19.68 13.43
C THR A 120 19.69 -18.65 12.76
N ILE A 121 18.74 -18.11 13.52
CA ILE A 121 17.85 -17.03 13.06
C ILE A 121 18.22 -15.76 13.81
N ASN A 122 18.69 -14.75 13.07
CA ASN A 122 18.94 -13.41 13.59
C ASN A 122 18.01 -12.42 12.90
N VAL A 123 17.29 -11.63 13.70
CA VAL A 123 16.40 -10.57 13.22
C VAL A 123 16.93 -9.21 13.70
N SER A 124 16.97 -8.23 12.81
CA SER A 124 17.31 -6.85 13.15
C SER A 124 16.45 -5.84 12.39
N LEU A 125 16.27 -4.65 12.99
CA LEU A 125 15.49 -3.58 12.35
C LEU A 125 16.33 -2.93 11.26
N ALA A 126 15.83 -2.94 10.04
CA ALA A 126 16.47 -2.29 8.89
C ALA A 126 15.92 -0.88 8.65
N ASP A 127 14.60 -0.73 8.76
CA ASP A 127 13.89 0.54 8.63
C ASP A 127 12.53 0.46 9.35
N PHE A 128 11.89 1.58 9.59
CA PHE A 128 10.59 1.64 10.26
C PHE A 128 9.86 2.95 9.95
N GLY A 129 8.58 3.02 10.20
CA GLY A 129 7.85 4.29 10.20
C GLY A 129 6.37 4.08 10.47
N SER A 130 5.62 5.17 10.53
CA SER A 130 4.18 5.15 10.75
C SER A 130 3.44 6.00 9.73
N THR A 131 2.22 5.59 9.40
CA THR A 131 1.23 6.43 8.74
C THR A 131 -0.12 6.14 9.37
N ASP A 132 -0.86 7.19 9.71
CA ASP A 132 -2.12 7.08 10.45
C ASP A 132 -1.97 6.19 11.71
N ALA A 133 -2.71 5.08 11.77
CA ALA A 133 -2.64 4.08 12.84
C ALA A 133 -1.77 2.85 12.47
N THR A 134 -1.07 2.89 11.33
CA THR A 134 -0.26 1.77 10.84
C THR A 134 1.21 2.00 11.16
N ILE A 135 1.80 1.04 11.87
CA ILE A 135 3.25 0.91 12.06
C ILE A 135 3.78 -0.04 10.99
N ALA A 136 4.84 0.37 10.30
CA ALA A 136 5.57 -0.46 9.36
C ALA A 136 7.02 -0.67 9.85
N CYS A 137 7.48 -1.91 9.84
CA CYS A 137 8.83 -2.30 10.20
C CYS A 137 9.45 -3.10 9.05
N ALA A 138 10.62 -2.72 8.57
CA ALA A 138 11.43 -3.53 7.66
C ALA A 138 12.45 -4.30 8.49
N LEU A 139 12.37 -5.62 8.46
CA LEU A 139 13.16 -6.54 9.27
C LEU A 139 14.20 -7.22 8.38
N LYS A 140 15.48 -7.16 8.75
CA LYS A 140 16.52 -8.01 8.17
C LYS A 140 16.51 -9.33 8.92
N VAL A 141 16.23 -10.41 8.20
CA VAL A 141 16.17 -11.75 8.76
C VAL A 141 17.28 -12.59 8.14
N LYS A 142 18.20 -13.05 8.98
CA LYS A 142 19.26 -13.97 8.61
C LYS A 142 18.90 -15.36 9.12
N ARG A 143 18.45 -16.24 8.23
CA ARG A 143 18.23 -17.66 8.49
C ARG A 143 19.43 -18.43 7.94
N ASN A 144 20.28 -18.97 8.83
CA ASN A 144 21.56 -19.60 8.52
C ASN A 144 22.51 -18.64 7.77
N LYS A 145 22.72 -18.87 6.47
CA LYS A 145 23.56 -18.03 5.58
C LYS A 145 22.75 -17.12 4.66
N LYS A 146 21.42 -17.25 4.62
CA LYS A 146 20.55 -16.43 3.76
C LYS A 146 20.06 -15.22 4.53
N VAL A 147 20.19 -14.05 3.92
CA VAL A 147 19.66 -12.78 4.44
C VAL A 147 18.52 -12.35 3.54
N SER A 148 17.33 -12.20 4.12
CA SER A 148 16.15 -11.62 3.48
C SER A 148 15.76 -10.33 4.20
N THR A 149 14.86 -9.58 3.56
CA THR A 149 14.14 -8.51 4.25
C THR A 149 12.67 -8.88 4.25
N GLU A 150 12.08 -8.91 5.43
CA GLU A 150 10.65 -9.13 5.64
C GLU A 150 10.04 -7.81 6.06
N LEU A 151 8.83 -7.52 5.61
CA LEU A 151 8.11 -6.29 5.95
C LEU A 151 6.95 -6.65 6.86
N LEU A 152 6.86 -5.96 7.99
CA LEU A 152 5.80 -6.15 8.97
C LEU A 152 4.98 -4.89 9.09
N TYR A 153 3.66 -5.00 8.89
CA TYR A 153 2.70 -3.91 9.05
C TYR A 153 1.74 -4.25 10.18
N ILE A 154 1.48 -3.28 11.04
CA ILE A 154 0.76 -3.48 12.29
C ILE A 154 -0.21 -2.34 12.49
N LYS A 155 -1.45 -2.66 12.82
CA LYS A 155 -2.49 -1.68 13.10
C LYS A 155 -3.36 -2.16 14.24
N LEU A 156 -3.62 -1.28 15.21
CA LEU A 156 -4.66 -1.50 16.19
C LEU A 156 -5.98 -1.02 15.58
N GLY A 157 -6.89 -1.95 15.30
CA GLY A 157 -8.22 -1.66 14.78
C GLY A 157 -9.31 -1.92 15.81
N GLY A 158 -10.57 -1.78 15.40
CA GLY A 158 -11.72 -1.85 16.30
C GLY A 158 -11.91 -3.22 16.96
N GLU A 159 -11.58 -4.30 16.26
CA GLU A 159 -11.78 -5.68 16.76
C GLU A 159 -10.53 -6.31 17.36
N GLY A 160 -9.38 -5.64 17.26
CA GLY A 160 -8.11 -6.21 17.69
C GLY A 160 -6.88 -5.64 16.98
N VAL A 161 -5.78 -6.39 17.05
CA VAL A 161 -4.51 -6.03 16.40
C VAL A 161 -4.37 -6.81 15.10
N TYR A 162 -4.08 -6.10 14.01
CA TYR A 162 -3.93 -6.64 12.67
C TYR A 162 -2.45 -6.63 12.28
N TYR A 163 -1.94 -7.78 11.84
CA TYR A 163 -0.57 -7.97 11.39
C TYR A 163 -0.55 -8.47 9.95
N VAL A 164 0.22 -7.81 9.10
CA VAL A 164 0.55 -8.30 7.77
C VAL A 164 2.05 -8.42 7.64
N THR A 165 2.52 -9.64 7.36
CA THR A 165 3.93 -9.91 7.04
C THR A 165 4.06 -10.13 5.54
N VAL A 166 5.05 -9.50 4.92
CA VAL A 166 5.39 -9.69 3.51
C VAL A 166 6.83 -10.18 3.40
N GLU A 167 6.99 -11.40 2.91
CA GLU A 167 8.28 -12.02 2.60
C GLU A 167 8.59 -11.92 1.10
N PRO A 168 9.87 -11.95 0.68
CA PRO A 168 10.20 -12.11 -0.73
C PRO A 168 9.82 -13.52 -1.23
N ASP A 169 9.30 -13.59 -2.46
CA ASP A 169 9.06 -14.86 -3.19
C ASP A 169 10.32 -15.75 -3.30
#